data_AF-A0A2V8TQB3-F1
#
_entry.id   AF-A0A2V8TQB3-F1
#
_cell.length_a   1.000
_cell.length_b   1.000
_cell.length_c   1.000
_cell.angle_alpha   90.00
_cell.angle_beta   90.00
_cell.angle_gamma   90.00
#
_symmetry.space_group_name_H-M   'P 1'
#
loop_
_entity.id
_entity.type
_entity.pdbx_description
1 polymer ?
#
loop_
_entity_poly.entity_id
_entity_poly.type
_entity_poly.pdbx_seq_one_letter_code
_entity_poly.pdbx_strand_id
1 'polypeptide(L)'
;MIPAHDEVGWGQRASEVGSLLAAAVLIGIHIERLVAAPLTWTLAIAAAAGAVFADFISGLVHWFADTWFEETMPILGRRLLRPFRVHHVNPDDFLRRDFIDTNGDVS
;
A
#
# COMPACT_ATOMS: atom_id res chain seq x y z
N MET A 1 -3.90 -6.04 -26.31
CA MET A 1 -4.54 -7.06 -25.45
C MET A 1 -4.09 -6.74 -24.05
N ILE A 2 -4.99 -6.26 -23.19
CA ILE A 2 -4.66 -6.01 -21.78
C ILE A 2 -4.26 -7.37 -21.19
N PRO A 3 -3.15 -7.49 -20.44
CA PRO A 3 -2.76 -8.75 -19.82
C PRO A 3 -3.97 -9.32 -19.07
N ALA A 4 -4.27 -10.60 -19.27
CA ALA A 4 -5.28 -11.26 -18.46
C ALA A 4 -4.90 -11.05 -16.99
N HIS A 5 -5.88 -10.63 -16.18
CA HIS A 5 -5.75 -10.54 -14.74
C HIS A 5 -5.19 -11.87 -14.22
N ASP A 6 -4.17 -11.86 -13.37
CA ASP A 6 -3.83 -13.10 -12.69
C ASP A 6 -5.00 -13.41 -11.74
N GLU A 7 -5.47 -14.66 -11.72
CA GLU A 7 -6.48 -15.05 -10.73
C GLU A 7 -5.90 -14.85 -9.32
N VAL A 8 -6.52 -13.95 -8.55
CA VAL A 8 -6.16 -13.68 -7.16
C VAL A 8 -6.51 -14.90 -6.32
N GLY A 9 -5.49 -15.59 -5.81
CA GLY A 9 -5.70 -16.72 -4.93
C GLY A 9 -6.33 -16.31 -3.60
N TRP A 10 -7.12 -17.19 -2.99
CA TRP A 10 -7.81 -16.93 -1.70
C TRP A 10 -6.87 -16.42 -0.59
N GLY A 11 -5.64 -16.94 -0.51
CA GLY A 11 -4.65 -16.49 0.47
C GLY A 11 -4.15 -15.06 0.23
N GLN A 12 -4.10 -14.59 -1.02
CA GLN A 12 -3.75 -13.21 -1.33
C GLN A 12 -4.90 -12.27 -0.97
N ARG A 13 -6.13 -12.62 -1.36
CA ARG A 13 -7.34 -11.86 -0.99
C ARG A 13 -7.51 -11.73 0.52
N ALA A 14 -7.26 -12.82 1.26
CA ALA A 14 -7.30 -12.80 2.72
C ALA A 14 -6.25 -11.84 3.32
N SER A 15 -5.04 -11.78 2.74
CA SER A 15 -4.01 -10.85 3.18
C SER A 15 -4.32 -9.39 2.87
N GLU A 16 -4.92 -9.10 1.71
CA GLU A 16 -5.37 -7.74 1.32
C GLU A 16 -6.47 -7.24 2.25
N VAL A 17 -7.51 -8.05 2.48
CA VAL A 17 -8.59 -7.69 3.39
C VAL A 17 -8.06 -7.54 4.81
N GLY A 18 -7.18 -8.44 5.24
CA GLY A 18 -6.55 -8.38 6.56
C GLY A 18 -5.73 -7.11 6.77
N SER A 19 -4.93 -6.69 5.77
CA SER A 19 -4.12 -5.46 5.87
C SER A 19 -4.99 -4.20 5.86
N LEU A 20 -6.05 -4.15 5.04
CA LEU A 20 -7.00 -3.03 5.00
C LEU A 20 -7.75 -2.88 6.33
N LEU A 21 -8.22 -3.99 6.91
CA LEU A 21 -8.87 -3.98 8.23
C LEU A 21 -7.90 -3.53 9.33
N ALA A 22 -6.67 -4.03 9.33
CA ALA A 22 -5.65 -3.61 10.29
C ALA A 22 -5.33 -2.11 10.17
N ALA A 23 -5.18 -1.60 8.95
CA ALA A 23 -4.96 -0.18 8.68
C ALA A 23 -6.12 0.67 9.20
N ALA A 24 -7.38 0.28 8.91
CA ALA A 24 -8.57 0.98 9.37
C ALA A 24 -8.65 1.03 10.92
N VAL A 25 -8.36 -0.08 11.60
CA VAL A 25 -8.32 -0.15 13.07
C VAL A 25 -7.23 0.76 13.62
N LEU A 26 -6.02 0.73 13.08
CA LEU A 26 -4.93 1.58 13.52
C LEU A 26 -5.24 3.06 13.33
N ILE A 27 -5.82 3.44 12.18
CA ILE A 27 -6.27 4.80 11.92
C ILE A 27 -7.30 5.23 12.95
N GLY A 28 -8.31 4.38 13.23
CA GLY A 28 -9.33 4.65 14.26
C GLY A 28 -8.71 4.92 15.64
N ILE A 29 -7.80 4.05 16.08
CA ILE A 29 -7.08 4.22 17.35
C ILE A 29 -6.29 5.54 17.39
N HIS A 30 -5.63 5.91 16.29
CA HIS A 30 -4.87 7.16 16.24
C HIS A 30 -5.78 8.39 16.23
N ILE A 31 -6.94 8.33 15.57
CA ILE A 31 -7.96 9.39 15.60
C ILE A 31 -8.51 9.57 17.01
N GLU A 32 -8.88 8.47 17.69
CA GLU A 32 -9.36 8.54 19.08
C GLU A 32 -8.33 9.21 20.00
N ARG A 33 -7.06 8.80 19.87
CA ARG A 33 -5.94 9.41 20.62
C ARG A 33 -5.74 10.88 20.27
N LEU A 34 -5.86 11.25 19.00
CA LEU A 34 -5.70 12.62 18.51
C LEU A 34 -6.82 13.53 19.06
N VAL A 35 -8.07 13.06 19.06
CA VAL A 35 -9.22 13.80 19.58
C VAL A 35 -9.16 13.96 21.09
N ALA A 36 -8.65 12.95 21.80
CA ALA A 36 -8.46 13.01 23.25
C ALA A 36 -7.25 13.85 23.67
N ALA A 37 -6.30 14.12 22.76
CA ALA A 37 -5.09 14.86 23.06
C ALA A 37 -5.32 16.38 22.97
N PRO A 38 -4.72 17.18 23.88
CA PRO A 38 -4.68 18.62 23.69
C PRO A 38 -3.88 18.96 22.43
N LEU A 39 -4.40 19.86 21.60
CA LEU A 39 -3.68 20.34 20.42
C LEU A 39 -2.51 21.21 20.86
N THR A 40 -1.31 20.65 20.78
CA THR A 40 -0.05 21.33 21.11
C THR A 40 0.82 21.47 19.87
N TRP A 41 1.74 22.45 19.89
CA TRP A 41 2.73 22.61 18.84
C TRP A 41 3.63 21.37 18.68
N THR A 42 3.92 20.65 19.76
CA THR A 42 4.68 19.40 19.72
C THR A 42 3.94 18.30 18.99
N LEU A 43 2.62 18.18 19.18
CA LEU A 43 1.79 17.24 18.45
C LEU A 43 1.74 17.57 16.95
N ALA A 44 1.62 18.84 16.60
CA ALA A 44 1.66 19.29 15.20
C ALA A 44 3.01 18.97 14.53
N ILE A 45 4.13 19.23 15.23
CA ILE A 45 5.48 18.89 14.76
C ILE A 45 5.64 17.38 14.62
N ALA A 46 5.16 16.59 15.59
CA ALA A 46 5.24 15.14 15.55
C ALA A 46 4.44 14.56 14.38
N ALA A 47 3.25 15.09 14.10
CA ALA A 47 2.45 14.69 12.94
C ALA A 47 3.15 15.01 11.61
N ALA A 48 3.70 16.22 11.47
CA ALA A 48 4.45 16.62 10.28
C ALA A 48 5.72 15.77 10.09
N ALA A 49 6.50 15.57 11.15
CA ALA A 49 7.69 14.72 11.12
C ALA A 49 7.35 13.26 10.80
N GLY A 50 6.25 12.75 11.35
CA GLY A 50 5.73 11.42 11.06
C GLY A 50 5.35 11.25 9.59
N ALA A 51 4.70 12.25 8.98
CA ALA A 51 4.36 12.23 7.56
C ALA A 51 5.61 12.22 6.67
N VAL A 52 6.59 13.09 6.96
CA VAL A 52 7.87 13.14 6.23
C VAL A 52 8.64 11.82 6.38
N PHE A 53 8.66 11.26 7.59
CA PHE A 53 9.33 9.99 7.84
C PHE A 53 8.63 8.83 7.12
N ALA A 54 7.30 8.80 7.11
CA ALA A 54 6.53 7.78 6.38
C ALA A 54 6.78 7.86 4.85
N ASP A 55 6.82 9.06 4.28
CA ASP A 55 7.16 9.29 2.87
C ASP A 55 8.60 8.85 2.55
N PHE A 56 9.56 9.21 3.40
CA PHE A 56 10.95 8.78 3.23
C PHE A 56 11.09 7.25 3.27
N ILE A 57 10.46 6.60 4.26
CA ILE A 57 10.53 5.14 4.40
C ILE A 57 9.83 4.43 3.24
N SER A 58 8.66 4.91 2.79
CA SER A 58 7.97 4.32 1.65
C SER A 58 8.80 4.46 0.37
N GLY A 59 9.39 5.64 0.13
CA GLY A 59 10.30 5.87 -0.99
C GLY A 59 11.55 5.00 -0.94
N LEU A 60 12.15 4.83 0.25
CA LEU A 60 13.30 3.95 0.45
C LEU A 60 12.98 2.50 0.14
N VAL A 61 11.82 2.01 0.59
CA VAL A 61 11.35 0.64 0.31
C VAL A 61 11.08 0.44 -1.17
N HIS A 62 10.42 1.41 -1.83
CA HIS A 62 10.18 1.34 -3.28
C HIS A 62 11.49 1.33 -4.07
N TRP A 63 12.40 2.27 -3.79
CA TRP A 63 13.70 2.31 -4.46
C TRP A 63 14.49 1.02 -4.26
N PHE A 64 14.47 0.46 -3.05
CA PHE A 64 15.13 -0.81 -2.76
C PHE A 64 14.51 -1.98 -3.56
N ALA A 65 13.18 -2.03 -3.63
CA ALA A 65 12.50 -3.06 -4.40
C ALA A 65 12.83 -2.97 -5.90
N ASP A 66 12.81 -1.77 -6.48
CA ASP A 66 13.08 -1.55 -7.91
C ASP A 66 14.55 -1.77 -8.30
N THR A 67 15.48 -1.57 -7.37
CA THR A 67 16.92 -1.68 -7.65
C THR A 67 17.42 -3.12 -7.56
N TRP A 68 16.92 -3.91 -6.59
CA TRP A 68 17.49 -5.21 -6.25
C TRP A 68 16.62 -6.42 -6.54
N PHE A 69 15.34 -6.25 -6.87
CA PHE A 69 14.44 -7.39 -7.08
C PHE A 69 13.88 -7.47 -8.50
N GLU A 70 13.46 -8.68 -8.88
CA GLU A 70 12.91 -9.01 -10.20
C GLU A 70 11.47 -9.51 -10.08
N GLU A 71 10.62 -9.20 -11.05
CA GLU A 71 9.21 -9.62 -11.09
C GLU A 71 9.02 -11.15 -11.09
N THR A 72 10.04 -11.88 -11.54
CA THR A 72 10.05 -13.35 -11.60
C THR A 72 10.23 -14.00 -10.23
N MET A 73 10.55 -13.23 -9.19
CA MET A 73 10.69 -13.76 -7.83
C MET A 73 9.32 -14.26 -7.32
N PRO A 74 9.26 -15.48 -6.74
CA PRO A 74 7.99 -16.17 -6.50
C PRO A 74 7.08 -15.49 -5.48
N ILE A 75 7.63 -14.67 -4.58
CA ILE A 75 6.87 -13.96 -3.53
C ILE A 75 6.96 -12.45 -3.75
N LEU A 76 8.16 -11.86 -3.64
CA LEU A 76 8.37 -10.42 -3.78
C LEU A 76 8.04 -9.89 -5.19
N GLY A 77 8.42 -10.64 -6.23
CA GLY A 77 8.19 -10.24 -7.62
C GLY A 77 6.70 -10.22 -7.96
N ARG A 78 5.99 -11.28 -7.58
CA ARG A 78 4.55 -11.38 -7.80
C ARG A 78 3.73 -10.38 -6.99
N ARG A 79 4.10 -10.10 -5.73
CA ARG A 79 3.28 -9.30 -4.79
C ARG A 79 3.59 -7.82 -4.69
N LEU A 80 4.76 -7.39 -5.13
CA LEU A 80 5.18 -5.98 -4.99
C LEU A 80 5.60 -5.41 -6.34
N LEU A 81 6.46 -6.10 -7.08
CA LEU A 81 7.07 -5.51 -8.28
C LEU A 81 6.13 -5.52 -9.50
N ARG A 82 5.53 -6.66 -9.83
CA ARG A 82 4.58 -6.77 -10.96
C ARG A 82 3.41 -5.77 -10.86
N PRO A 83 2.76 -5.60 -9.70
CA PRO A 83 1.71 -4.60 -9.48
C PRO A 83 2.17 -3.17 -9.76
N PHE A 84 3.37 -2.79 -9.27
CA PHE A 84 3.95 -1.47 -9.52
C PHE A 84 4.14 -1.21 -11.01
N ARG A 85 4.66 -2.19 -11.77
CA ARG A 85 4.97 -2.00 -13.20
C ARG A 85 3.72 -2.03 -14.09
N VAL A 86 2.74 -2.89 -13.78
CA VAL A 86 1.49 -3.00 -14.56
C VAL A 86 0.73 -1.67 -14.58
N HIS A 87 0.73 -0.91 -13.48
CA HIS A 87 0.04 0.39 -13.40
C HIS A 87 0.67 1.46 -14.29
N HIS A 88 1.99 1.39 -14.53
CA HIS A 88 2.66 2.30 -15.47
C HIS A 88 2.37 1.95 -16.95
N VAL A 89 2.10 0.68 -17.24
CA VAL A 89 1.80 0.21 -18.61
C VAL A 89 0.31 0.35 -18.94
N ASN A 90 -0.58 0.16 -17.96
CA ASN A 90 -2.02 0.19 -18.12
C ASN A 90 -2.71 0.93 -16.96
N PRO A 91 -2.59 2.27 -16.87
CA PRO A 91 -3.17 3.05 -15.78
C PRO A 91 -4.70 3.02 -15.75
N ASP A 92 -5.35 2.83 -16.90
CA ASP A 92 -6.82 2.78 -17.02
C ASP A 92 -7.45 1.58 -16.30
N ASP A 93 -6.66 0.55 -15.99
CA ASP A 93 -7.11 -0.64 -15.26
C ASP A 93 -7.66 -0.30 -13.87
N PHE A 94 -7.09 0.75 -13.26
CA PHE A 94 -7.49 1.23 -11.93
C PHE A 94 -8.96 1.68 -11.90
N LEU A 95 -9.49 2.18 -13.02
CA LEU A 95 -10.88 2.65 -13.14
C LEU A 95 -11.89 1.51 -13.25
N ARG A 96 -11.43 0.27 -13.45
CA ARG A 96 -12.28 -0.91 -13.67
C ARG A 96 -12.24 -1.88 -12.48
N ARG A 97 -11.47 -1.56 -11.45
CA ARG A 97 -11.20 -2.40 -10.30
C ARG A 97 -12.14 -2.10 -9.14
N ASP A 98 -12.36 -3.11 -8.30
CA ASP A 98 -13.11 -2.96 -7.07
C ASP A 98 -12.26 -2.28 -5.98
N PHE A 99 -12.90 -1.87 -4.89
CA PHE A 99 -12.21 -1.16 -3.80
C PHE A 99 -11.01 -1.93 -3.22
N ILE A 100 -11.09 -3.25 -3.13
CA ILE A 100 -10.02 -4.05 -2.52
C ILE A 100 -8.83 -4.11 -3.49
N ASP A 101 -9.09 -4.35 -4.78
CA ASP A 101 -8.03 -4.37 -5.80
C ASP A 101 -7.34 -3.01 -5.93
N THR A 102 -8.09 -1.91 -5.80
CA THR A 102 -7.57 -0.54 -5.83
C THR A 102 -6.66 -0.21 -4.64
N ASN A 103 -6.90 -0.82 -3.47
CA ASN A 103 -6.17 -0.53 -2.22
C ASN A 103 -5.28 -1.69 -1.75
N GLY A 104 -5.26 -2.79 -2.49
CA GLY A 104 -4.55 -4.03 -2.21
C GLY A 104 -3.49 -4.30 -3.25
N ASP A 105 -3.34 -5.57 -3.61
CA ASP A 105 -2.38 -6.00 -4.62
C ASP A 105 -3.07 -6.18 -5.98
N VAL A 106 -2.44 -5.63 -7.01
CA VAL A 106 -2.96 -5.56 -8.37
C VAL A 106 -2.20 -6.57 -9.22
N SER A 107 -2.43 -7.86 -8.94
CA SER A 107 -1.97 -8.98 -9.76
C SER A 107 -2.96 -9.32 -10.87
#